data_AF-B8E2M7-F1
#
_entry.id   AF-B8E2M7-F1
#
_cell.length_a   1.000
_cell.length_b   1.000
_cell.length_c   1.000
_cell.angle_alpha   90.00
_cell.angle_beta   90.00
_cell.angle_gamma   90.00
#
_symmetry.space_group_name_H-M   'P 1'
#
loop_
_entity.id
_entity.type
_entity.pdbx_description
1 polymer ?
#
loop_
_entity_poly.entity_id
_entity_poly.type
_entity_poly.pdbx_seq_one_letter_code
_entity_poly.pdbx_strand_id
1 'polypeptide(L)'
;MKTLKFKSESIILNAEELVLTFSSPYMDVEHLLLSIINDKNNKACKILQKIGVDLRKIKTELEKELRNRKTDQYEISPVNQKIFEIFNYAQDFAEKLGREIVDAEHLLLGILKESSSFASKLLFDSGVSVERVLSEIKS
;
A
#
# COMPACT_ATOMS: atom_id res chain seq x y z
N MET A 1 -21.84 -10.29 -3.80
CA MET A 1 -20.49 -9.87 -3.38
C MET A 1 -19.51 -10.95 -3.84
N LYS A 2 -18.62 -10.66 -4.80
CA LYS A 2 -17.50 -11.56 -5.12
C LYS A 2 -16.58 -11.59 -3.89
N THR A 3 -16.16 -12.76 -3.45
CA THR A 3 -15.13 -12.89 -2.40
C THR A 3 -13.80 -12.40 -2.97
N LEU A 4 -13.22 -11.35 -2.38
CA LEU A 4 -11.85 -10.91 -2.65
C LEU A 4 -10.89 -12.04 -2.30
N LYS A 5 -10.03 -12.44 -3.24
CA LYS A 5 -8.99 -13.44 -3.00
C LYS A 5 -7.64 -12.73 -3.00
N PHE A 6 -6.97 -12.72 -1.86
CA PHE A 6 -5.64 -12.16 -1.72
C PHE A 6 -4.63 -13.30 -1.61
N LYS A 7 -3.57 -13.27 -2.42
CA LYS A 7 -2.35 -14.01 -2.11
C LYS A 7 -1.52 -13.26 -1.06
N SER A 8 -1.73 -11.95 -0.98
CA SER A 8 -1.14 -11.02 -0.04
C SER A 8 -1.82 -11.02 1.34
N GLU A 9 -2.44 -12.12 1.76
CA GLU A 9 -2.98 -12.25 3.13
C GLU A 9 -1.91 -11.94 4.18
N SER A 10 -0.67 -12.37 3.95
CA SER A 10 0.47 -12.01 4.80
C SER A 10 0.71 -10.51 4.88
N ILE A 11 0.49 -9.75 3.80
CA ILE A 11 0.66 -8.29 3.79
C ILE A 11 -0.44 -7.63 4.63
N ILE A 12 -1.68 -8.09 4.53
CA ILE A 12 -2.79 -7.53 5.31
C ILE A 12 -2.59 -7.86 6.80
N LEU A 13 -2.24 -9.11 7.13
CA LEU A 13 -1.95 -9.53 8.49
C LEU A 13 -0.79 -8.75 9.10
N ASN A 14 0.32 -8.60 8.35
CA ASN A 14 1.45 -7.79 8.79
C ASN A 14 1.06 -6.30 8.97
N ALA A 15 0.14 -5.77 8.16
CA ALA A 15 -0.35 -4.40 8.33
C ALA A 15 -1.16 -4.26 9.63
N GLU A 16 -1.99 -5.23 10.00
CA GLU A 16 -2.69 -5.28 11.30
C GLU A 16 -1.70 -5.38 12.47
N GLU A 17 -0.62 -6.15 12.35
CA GLU A 17 0.44 -6.19 13.38
C GLU A 17 1.13 -4.83 13.54
N LEU A 18 1.33 -4.09 12.45
CA LEU A 18 1.89 -2.74 12.51
C LEU A 18 0.95 -1.78 13.24
N VAL A 19 -0.38 -1.91 13.10
CA VAL A 19 -1.35 -1.09 13.85
C VAL A 19 -1.11 -1.21 15.35
N LEU A 20 -0.93 -2.43 15.85
CA LEU A 20 -0.59 -2.69 17.25
C LEU A 20 0.78 -2.13 17.61
N THR A 21 1.77 -2.32 16.74
CA THR A 21 3.16 -1.87 16.95
C THR A 21 3.26 -0.36 17.11
N PHE A 22 2.49 0.41 16.32
CA PHE A 22 2.48 1.86 16.38
C PHE A 22 1.40 2.42 17.32
N SER A 23 0.65 1.55 18.02
CA SER A 23 -0.47 1.95 18.89
C SER A 23 -1.52 2.79 18.15
N SER A 24 -1.71 2.49 16.87
CA SER A 24 -2.72 3.10 16.01
C SER A 24 -4.10 2.53 16.34
N PRO A 25 -5.19 3.32 16.22
CA PRO A 25 -6.55 2.86 16.47
C PRO A 25 -7.10 1.94 15.38
N TYR A 26 -6.54 1.99 14.17
CA TYR A 26 -6.94 1.20 13.00
C TYR A 26 -5.85 1.20 11.92
N MET A 27 -5.98 0.33 10.92
CA MET A 27 -5.14 0.32 9.72
C MET A 27 -5.42 1.53 8.83
N ASP A 28 -4.37 2.21 8.43
CA ASP A 28 -4.39 3.23 7.37
C ASP A 28 -3.48 2.83 6.20
N VAL A 29 -3.38 3.72 5.22
CA VAL A 29 -2.62 3.47 3.99
C VAL A 29 -1.12 3.36 4.25
N GLU A 30 -0.61 4.05 5.28
CA GLU A 30 0.79 4.00 5.67
C GLU A 30 1.17 2.64 6.25
N HIS A 31 0.30 2.03 7.08
CA HIS A 31 0.51 0.66 7.58
C HIS A 31 0.53 -0.35 6.42
N LEU A 32 -0.40 -0.21 5.46
CA LEU A 32 -0.47 -1.10 4.30
C LEU A 32 0.79 -1.00 3.43
N LEU A 33 1.24 0.22 3.12
CA LEU A 33 2.47 0.41 2.34
C LEU A 33 3.71 -0.06 3.10
N LEU A 34 3.81 0.20 4.40
CA LEU A 34 4.92 -0.25 5.23
C LEU A 34 4.98 -1.78 5.29
N SER A 35 3.84 -2.45 5.37
CA SER A 35 3.75 -3.91 5.28
C SER A 35 4.27 -4.45 3.95
N ILE A 36 3.86 -3.85 2.82
CA ILE A 36 4.38 -4.18 1.50
C ILE A 36 5.92 -4.04 1.48
N ILE A 37 6.46 -2.95 2.01
CA ILE A 37 7.91 -2.70 2.00
C ILE A 37 8.69 -3.64 2.93
N ASN A 38 8.08 -4.07 4.04
CA ASN A 38 8.69 -5.01 4.97
C ASN A 38 8.81 -6.42 4.37
N ASP A 39 7.85 -6.84 3.54
CA ASP A 39 8.01 -8.04 2.71
C ASP A 39 8.82 -7.76 1.44
N LYS A 40 10.15 -7.71 1.58
CA LYS A 40 11.08 -7.37 0.50
C LYS A 40 11.02 -8.28 -0.73
N ASN A 41 10.46 -9.48 -0.60
CA ASN A 41 10.45 -10.48 -1.67
C ASN A 41 9.22 -10.38 -2.58
N ASN A 42 8.23 -9.56 -2.22
CA ASN A 42 7.04 -9.37 -3.02
C ASN A 42 7.31 -8.59 -4.32
N LYS A 43 6.36 -8.67 -5.24
CA LYS A 43 6.51 -8.10 -6.59
C LYS A 43 6.45 -6.57 -6.60
N ALA A 44 5.71 -5.93 -5.69
CA ALA A 44 5.70 -4.47 -5.54
C ALA A 44 7.09 -3.93 -5.19
N CYS A 45 7.78 -4.52 -4.21
CA CYS A 45 9.16 -4.16 -3.85
C CYS A 45 10.11 -4.28 -5.05
N LYS A 46 10.02 -5.36 -5.82
CA LYS A 46 10.84 -5.57 -7.02
C LYS A 46 10.57 -4.49 -8.08
N ILE A 47 9.31 -4.12 -8.30
CA ILE A 47 8.94 -3.06 -9.24
C ILE A 47 9.49 -1.70 -8.77
N LEU A 48 9.30 -1.36 -7.51
CA LEU A 48 9.81 -0.10 -6.94
C LEU A 48 11.35 -0.01 -7.05
N GLN A 49 12.05 -1.13 -6.84
CA GLN A 49 13.50 -1.19 -7.04
C GLN A 49 13.91 -1.00 -8.51
N LYS A 50 13.21 -1.63 -9.47
CA LYS A 50 13.45 -1.41 -10.91
C LYS A 50 13.25 0.05 -11.32
N ILE A 51 12.25 0.71 -10.72
CA ILE A 51 11.96 2.15 -10.91
C ILE A 51 13.07 3.05 -10.32
N GLY A 52 13.91 2.52 -9.42
CA GLY A 52 15.00 3.24 -8.77
C GLY A 52 14.62 3.87 -7.42
N VAL A 53 13.52 3.43 -6.80
CA VAL A 53 13.07 3.93 -5.49
C VAL A 53 13.96 3.41 -4.37
N ASP A 54 14.40 4.29 -3.48
CA ASP A 54 15.07 3.89 -2.23
C ASP A 54 14.02 3.45 -1.19
N LEU A 55 13.74 2.15 -1.16
CA LEU A 55 12.80 1.56 -0.20
C LEU A 55 13.17 1.81 1.27
N ARG A 56 14.46 2.00 1.59
CA ARG A 56 14.87 2.32 2.96
C ARG A 56 14.40 3.71 3.34
N LYS A 57 14.55 4.69 2.44
CA LYS A 57 14.07 6.06 2.66
C LYS A 57 12.55 6.09 2.84
N ILE A 58 11.80 5.42 1.95
CA ILE A 58 10.33 5.32 2.07
C ILE A 58 9.93 4.74 3.42
N LYS A 59 10.55 3.62 3.81
CA LYS A 59 10.30 2.97 5.10
C LYS A 59 10.53 3.93 6.27
N THR A 60 11.66 4.63 6.30
CA THR A 60 11.99 5.58 7.37
C THR A 60 10.95 6.70 7.47
N GLU A 61 10.51 7.26 6.35
CA GLU A 61 9.49 8.32 6.37
C GLU A 61 8.12 7.81 6.83
N LEU A 62 7.71 6.60 6.42
CA LEU A 62 6.46 5.97 6.91
C LEU A 62 6.50 5.71 8.41
N GLU A 63 7.58 5.13 8.94
CA GLU A 63 7.72 4.87 10.38
C GLU A 63 7.73 6.18 11.18
N LYS A 64 8.34 7.24 10.65
CA LYS A 64 8.35 8.55 11.27
C LYS A 64 6.96 9.17 11.30
N GLU A 65 6.22 9.10 10.20
CA GLU A 65 4.84 9.57 10.12
C GLU A 65 3.96 8.85 11.15
N LEU A 66 4.02 7.52 11.19
CA LEU A 66 3.25 6.71 12.13
C LEU A 66 3.58 6.99 13.60
N ARG A 67 4.85 7.25 13.93
CA ARG A 67 5.26 7.60 15.31
C ARG A 67 4.84 9.00 15.75
N ASN A 68 4.80 9.94 14.82
CA ASN A 68 4.49 11.34 15.12
C ASN A 68 2.99 11.61 15.17
N ARG A 69 2.19 10.70 14.63
CA ARG A 69 0.74 10.82 14.61
C ARG A 69 0.19 10.72 16.03
N LYS A 70 -0.48 11.77 16.49
CA LYS A 70 -1.14 11.75 17.79
C LYS A 70 -2.51 11.10 17.67
N THR A 71 -2.96 10.44 18.73
CA THR A 71 -4.26 9.74 18.76
C THR A 71 -5.47 10.67 18.55
N ASP A 72 -5.34 11.97 18.81
CA ASP A 72 -6.35 13.00 18.58
C ASP A 72 -6.38 13.55 17.13
N GLN A 73 -5.36 13.23 16.32
CA GLN A 73 -5.28 13.58 14.89
C GLN A 73 -5.99 12.55 14.00
N TYR A 74 -6.46 11.44 14.58
CA TYR A 74 -7.36 10.54 13.88
C TYR A 74 -8.73 11.21 13.79
N GLU A 75 -9.08 11.70 12.60
CA GLU A 75 -10.43 12.17 12.33
C GLU A 75 -11.44 11.08 12.70
N ILE A 76 -12.54 11.47 13.35
CA ILE A 76 -13.70 10.60 13.57
C ILE A 76 -14.44 10.53 12.21
N SER A 77 -13.83 9.88 11.23
CA SER A 77 -14.35 9.64 9.88
C SER A 77 -13.61 8.43 9.28
N PRO A 78 -14.23 7.56 8.49
CA PRO A 78 -13.88 6.14 8.43
C PRO A 78 -12.62 5.92 7.59
N VAL A 79 -11.45 5.84 8.24
CA VAL A 79 -10.17 5.53 7.57
C VAL A 79 -10.17 4.15 6.88
N ASN A 80 -11.11 3.27 7.25
CA ASN A 80 -11.40 2.06 6.48
C ASN A 80 -11.88 2.36 5.05
N GLN A 81 -12.49 3.51 4.76
CA GLN A 81 -12.97 3.83 3.41
C GLN A 81 -11.82 3.86 2.39
N LYS A 82 -10.69 4.49 2.72
CA LYS A 82 -9.51 4.53 1.84
C LYS A 82 -8.94 3.12 1.61
N ILE A 83 -8.86 2.31 2.66
CA ILE A 83 -8.43 0.91 2.55
C ILE A 83 -9.37 0.11 1.66
N PHE A 84 -10.69 0.27 1.81
CA PHE A 84 -11.68 -0.39 0.95
C PHE A 84 -11.57 0.08 -0.50
N GLU A 85 -11.36 1.37 -0.75
CA GLU A 85 -11.11 1.92 -2.08
C GLU A 85 -9.85 1.32 -2.71
N ILE A 86 -8.74 1.24 -1.96
CA ILE A 86 -7.50 0.60 -2.39
C ILE A 86 -7.73 -0.85 -2.76
N PHE A 87 -8.49 -1.61 -1.97
CA PHE A 87 -8.80 -3.01 -2.27
C PHE A 87 -9.65 -3.17 -3.52
N ASN A 88 -10.64 -2.28 -3.73
CA ASN A 88 -11.44 -2.26 -4.95
C ASN A 88 -10.57 -1.93 -6.17
N TYR A 89 -9.72 -0.91 -6.09
CA TYR A 89 -8.78 -0.58 -7.17
C TYR A 89 -7.81 -1.73 -7.44
N ALA A 90 -7.27 -2.36 -6.41
CA ALA A 90 -6.36 -3.49 -6.53
C ALA A 90 -7.04 -4.68 -7.24
N GLN A 91 -8.30 -4.97 -6.89
CA GLN A 91 -9.11 -5.98 -7.58
C GLN A 91 -9.33 -5.62 -9.05
N ASP A 92 -9.72 -4.37 -9.34
CA ASP A 92 -9.90 -3.91 -10.72
C ASP A 92 -8.61 -4.03 -11.55
N PHE A 93 -7.45 -3.71 -10.98
CA PHE A 93 -6.17 -3.86 -11.65
C PHE A 93 -5.81 -5.33 -11.87
N ALA A 94 -6.04 -6.19 -10.87
CA ALA A 94 -5.82 -7.63 -11.02
C ALA A 94 -6.66 -8.18 -12.19
N GLU A 95 -7.96 -7.86 -12.23
CA GLU A 95 -8.86 -8.30 -13.31
C GLU A 95 -8.41 -7.76 -14.69
N LYS A 96 -8.05 -6.47 -14.78
CA LYS A 96 -7.54 -5.85 -16.02
C LYS A 96 -6.21 -6.45 -16.49
N LEU A 97 -5.43 -7.02 -15.57
CA LEU A 97 -4.18 -7.72 -15.86
C LEU A 97 -4.36 -9.23 -16.06
N GLY A 98 -5.62 -9.71 -16.12
CA GLY A 98 -5.95 -11.13 -16.31
C GLY A 98 -5.63 -12.00 -15.11
N ARG A 99 -5.64 -11.42 -13.90
CA ARG A 99 -5.38 -12.11 -12.63
C ARG A 99 -6.67 -12.23 -11.83
N GLU A 100 -6.94 -13.43 -11.33
CA GLU A 100 -8.10 -13.69 -10.45
C GLU A 100 -7.82 -13.38 -8.97
N ILE A 101 -6.56 -13.13 -8.62
CA ILE A 101 -6.08 -12.98 -7.25
C ILE A 101 -5.31 -11.67 -7.13
N VAL A 102 -5.61 -10.91 -6.08
CA VAL A 102 -4.89 -9.69 -5.71
C VAL A 102 -3.56 -10.04 -5.04
N ASP A 103 -2.52 -9.33 -5.43
CA ASP A 103 -1.14 -9.51 -4.97
C ASP A 103 -0.51 -8.13 -4.71
N ALA A 104 0.70 -8.08 -4.18
CA ALA A 104 1.34 -6.85 -3.70
C ALA A 104 1.38 -5.72 -4.75
N GLU A 105 1.67 -6.03 -6.02
CA GLU A 105 1.72 -5.02 -7.08
C GLU A 105 0.36 -4.38 -7.37
N HIS A 106 -0.72 -5.13 -7.17
CA HIS A 106 -2.08 -4.63 -7.35
C HIS A 106 -2.48 -3.72 -6.19
N LEU A 107 -2.09 -4.08 -4.95
CA LEU A 107 -2.22 -3.21 -3.79
C LEU A 107 -1.43 -1.92 -3.96
N LEU A 108 -0.20 -1.99 -4.47
CA LEU A 108 0.60 -0.80 -4.81
C LEU A 108 -0.13 0.10 -5.81
N LEU A 109 -0.72 -0.47 -6.87
CA LEU A 109 -1.52 0.28 -7.84
C LEU A 109 -2.76 0.91 -7.19
N GLY A 110 -3.40 0.21 -6.25
CA GLY A 110 -4.53 0.72 -5.48
C GLY A 110 -4.14 1.91 -4.61
N ILE A 111 -3.00 1.82 -3.90
CA ILE A 111 -2.44 2.94 -3.11
C ILE A 111 -2.16 4.14 -4.01
N LEU A 112 -1.58 3.94 -5.20
CA LEU A 112 -1.31 5.03 -6.14
C LEU A 112 -2.59 5.66 -6.72
N LYS A 113 -3.71 4.93 -6.75
CA LYS A 113 -5.03 5.49 -7.11
C LYS A 113 -5.70 6.23 -5.97
N GLU A 114 -5.51 5.75 -4.74
CA GLU A 114 -5.85 6.48 -3.52
C GLU A 114 -4.83 7.62 -3.31
N SER A 115 -5.00 8.71 -4.07
CA SER A 115 -4.02 9.80 -4.16
C SER A 115 -4.04 10.81 -2.99
N SER A 116 -4.78 10.53 -1.91
CA SER A 116 -4.98 11.48 -0.80
C SER A 116 -4.22 11.14 0.48
N SER A 117 -3.53 9.99 0.55
CA SER A 117 -2.71 9.59 1.70
C SER A 117 -1.30 10.15 1.66
N PHE A 118 -0.65 10.15 2.82
CA PHE A 118 0.79 10.46 2.91
C PHE A 118 1.60 9.40 2.15
N ALA A 119 1.21 8.12 2.27
CA ALA A 119 1.83 7.02 1.54
C ALA A 119 1.83 7.21 0.01
N SER A 120 0.70 7.58 -0.59
CA SER A 120 0.62 7.79 -2.04
C SER A 120 1.40 9.01 -2.49
N LYS A 121 1.37 10.10 -1.71
CA LYS A 121 2.21 11.28 -1.95
C LYS A 121 3.71 10.94 -1.89
N LEU A 122 4.13 10.17 -0.89
CA LEU A 122 5.53 9.77 -0.72
C LEU A 122 6.04 8.92 -1.90
N LEU A 123 5.19 8.03 -2.43
CA LEU A 123 5.48 7.27 -3.66
C LEU A 123 5.57 8.20 -4.89
N PHE A 124 4.63 9.12 -5.04
CA PHE A 124 4.60 10.09 -6.13
C PHE A 124 5.85 10.98 -6.13
N ASP A 125 6.22 11.54 -4.99
CA ASP A 125 7.41 12.37 -4.79
C ASP A 125 8.72 11.58 -5.07
N SER A 126 8.66 10.25 -5.02
CA SER A 126 9.75 9.34 -5.37
C SER A 126 9.73 8.90 -6.85
N GLY A 127 8.90 9.52 -7.68
CA GLY A 127 8.82 9.28 -9.12
C GLY A 127 8.02 8.02 -9.50
N VAL A 128 7.17 7.53 -8.61
CA VAL A 128 6.29 6.38 -8.87
C VAL A 128 4.93 6.87 -9.36
N SER A 129 4.45 6.31 -10.46
CA SER A 129 3.09 6.54 -10.96
C SER A 129 2.42 5.22 -11.33
N VAL A 130 1.08 5.24 -11.45
CA VAL A 130 0.30 4.07 -11.90
C VAL A 130 0.82 3.56 -13.25
N GLU A 131 1.08 4.48 -14.19
CA GLU A 131 1.54 4.19 -15.54
C GLU A 131 2.90 3.51 -15.52
N ARG A 132 3.82 4.01 -14.68
CA ARG A 132 5.17 3.47 -14.54
C ARG A 132 5.14 2.07 -13.93
N VAL A 133 4.34 1.86 -12.89
CA VAL A 133 4.14 0.52 -12.28
C VAL A 133 3.51 -0.45 -13.28
N LEU A 134 2.50 -0.03 -14.04
CA LEU A 134 1.89 -0.88 -15.08
C LEU A 134 2.88 -1.26 -16.19
N SER A 135 3.79 -0.36 -16.57
CA SER A 135 4.86 -0.65 -17.53
C SER A 135 5.77 -1.78 -17.02
N GLU A 136 6.19 -1.70 -15.75
CA GLU A 136 7.06 -2.71 -15.11
C GLU A 136 6.39 -4.06 -14.85
N ILE A 137 5.06 -4.10 -14.74
CA ILE A 137 4.30 -5.36 -14.61
C ILE A 137 4.24 -6.10 -15.95
N LYS A 138 4.20 -5.36 -17.06
CA LYS A 138 4.06 -5.90 -18.41
C LYS A 138 5.41 -6.23 -19.07
N SER A 139 6.51 -5.68 -18.56
CA SER A 139 7.89 -5.98 -18.98
C SER A 139 8.35 -7.34 -18.49
#